data_AF-A0A662IUA0-F1
#
_entry.id   AF-A0A662IUA0-F1
#
_cell.length_a   1.000
_cell.length_b   1.000
_cell.length_c   1.000
_cell.angle_alpha   90.00
_cell.angle_beta   90.00
_cell.angle_gamma   90.00
#
_symmetry.space_group_name_H-M   'P 1'
#
loop_
_entity.id
_entity.type
_entity.pdbx_description
1 polymer ?
#
loop_
_entity_poly.entity_id
_entity_poly.type
_entity_poly.pdbx_seq_one_letter_code
_entity_poly.pdbx_strand_id
1 'polypeptide(L)'
;MKLERRGKLVYDEELLGKTYVFRDRWEAGSKLGEACREVLGSAHYVLAVPMGGVPVGIRVAEKLGSKLDLILCRKLLIPWNR
;
A
#
# COMPACT_ATOMS: atom_id res chain seq x y z
N MET A 1 -1.44 1.19 -15.38
CA MET A 1 -2.24 0.61 -14.28
C MET A 1 -3.69 0.74 -14.68
N LYS A 2 -4.45 -0.36 -14.68
CA LYS A 2 -5.88 -0.32 -14.98
C LYS A 2 -6.63 -0.39 -13.65
N LEU A 3 -6.75 0.77 -13.01
CA LEU A 3 -7.38 0.88 -11.70
C LEU A 3 -8.89 0.70 -11.81
N GLU A 4 -9.41 -0.30 -11.11
CA GLU A 4 -10.84 -0.58 -11.00
C GLU A 4 -11.30 -0.44 -9.55
N ARG A 5 -12.55 -0.01 -9.37
CA ARG A 5 -13.14 0.20 -8.05
C ARG A 5 -14.31 -0.75 -7.81
N ARG A 6 -14.18 -1.58 -6.78
CA ARG A 6 -15.27 -2.43 -6.25
C ARG A 6 -15.64 -2.00 -4.84
N GLY A 7 -16.64 -1.13 -4.75
CA GLY A 7 -17.04 -0.50 -3.49
C GLY A 7 -15.94 0.38 -2.91
N LYS A 8 -15.38 -0.03 -1.76
CA LYS A 8 -14.25 0.66 -1.11
C LYS A 8 -12.88 0.16 -1.57
N LEU A 9 -12.82 -0.94 -2.32
CA LEU A 9 -11.57 -1.51 -2.81
C LEU A 9 -11.23 -0.90 -4.16
N VAL A 10 -9.99 -0.42 -4.30
CA VAL A 10 -9.40 -0.05 -5.59
C VAL A 10 -8.21 -0.96 -5.85
N TYR A 11 -8.16 -1.57 -7.03
CA TYR A 11 -7.11 -2.51 -7.41
C TYR A 11 -6.78 -2.36 -8.89
N ASP A 12 -5.59 -2.82 -9.28
CA ASP A 12 -5.21 -2.92 -10.69
C ASP A 12 -5.56 -4.32 -11.21
N GLU A 13 -6.48 -4.41 -12.17
CA GLU A 13 -6.96 -5.68 -12.72
C GLU A 13 -5.82 -6.48 -13.38
N GLU A 14 -4.86 -5.79 -13.99
CA GLU A 14 -3.75 -6.44 -14.71
C GLU A 14 -2.75 -7.10 -13.76
N LEU A 15 -2.67 -6.60 -12.52
CA LEU A 15 -1.70 -7.06 -11.52
C LEU A 15 -2.32 -8.06 -10.53
N LEU A 16 -3.65 -8.16 -10.48
CA LEU A 16 -4.35 -9.00 -9.52
C LEU A 16 -3.99 -10.48 -9.71
N GLY A 17 -3.55 -11.13 -8.62
CA GLY A 17 -3.20 -12.56 -8.62
C GLY A 17 -1.89 -12.90 -9.34
N LYS A 18 -1.11 -11.91 -9.78
CA LYS A 18 0.19 -12.13 -10.42
C LYS A 18 1.32 -12.18 -9.40
N THR A 19 2.39 -12.91 -9.73
CA THR A 19 3.62 -13.00 -8.93
C THR A 19 4.79 -12.38 -9.71
N TYR A 20 5.83 -11.95 -8.99
CA TYR A 20 7.01 -11.31 -9.58
C TYR A 20 6.70 -10.08 -10.47
N VAL A 21 5.62 -9.35 -10.15
CA VAL A 21 5.14 -8.17 -10.90
C VAL A 21 6.10 -6.99 -10.82
N PHE A 22 6.74 -6.81 -9.65
CA PHE A 22 7.66 -5.72 -9.38
C PHE A 22 9.05 -6.31 -9.12
N ARG A 23 10.08 -5.58 -9.55
CA ARG A 23 11.48 -5.92 -9.30
C ARG A 23 11.81 -5.93 -7.82
N ASP A 24 11.29 -4.95 -7.08
CA ASP A 24 11.56 -4.76 -5.67
C ASP A 24 10.43 -3.97 -4.97
N ARG A 25 10.52 -3.85 -3.64
CA ARG A 25 9.53 -3.13 -2.83
C ARG A 25 9.50 -1.63 -3.12
N TRP A 26 10.62 -1.05 -3.57
CA TRP A 26 10.71 0.37 -3.88
C TRP A 26 9.98 0.70 -5.18
N GLU A 27 10.11 -0.14 -6.21
CA GLU A 27 9.33 -0.04 -7.45
C GLU A 27 7.83 -0.21 -7.15
N ALA A 28 7.47 -1.24 -6.39
CA ALA A 28 6.09 -1.48 -5.98
C ALA A 28 5.50 -0.26 -5.24
N GLY A 29 6.26 0.33 -4.31
CA GLY A 29 5.84 1.54 -3.58
C GLY A 29 5.72 2.78 -4.47
N SER A 30 6.59 2.94 -5.47
CA SER A 30 6.48 4.07 -6.42
C SER A 30 5.20 3.96 -7.27
N LYS A 31 4.90 2.75 -7.76
CA LYS A 31 3.67 2.49 -8.53
C LYS A 31 2.42 2.65 -7.67
N LEU A 32 2.46 2.13 -6.43
CA LEU A 32 1.37 2.30 -5.48
C LEU A 32 1.15 3.78 -5.13
N GLY A 33 2.21 4.56 -4.92
CA GLY A 33 2.12 6.00 -4.63
C GLY A 33 1.48 6.79 -5.77
N GLU A 34 1.79 6.44 -7.03
CA GLU A 34 1.14 7.02 -8.21
C GLU A 34 -0.36 6.71 -8.24
N ALA A 35 -0.73 5.45 -8.01
CA ALA A 35 -2.13 5.03 -7.93
C ALA A 35 -2.87 5.71 -6.75
N CYS A 36 -2.25 5.80 -5.58
CA CYS A 36 -2.83 6.49 -4.43
C CYS A 36 -3.07 7.96 -4.72
N ARG A 37 -2.17 8.64 -5.45
CA ARG A 37 -2.35 10.05 -5.82
C ARG A 37 -3.51 10.22 -6.78
N GLU A 38 -3.66 9.31 -7.75
CA GLU A 38 -4.78 9.32 -8.70
C GLU A 38 -6.13 9.09 -7.99
N VAL A 39 -6.17 8.16 -7.03
CA VAL A 39 -7.41 7.72 -6.36
C VAL A 39 -7.81 8.64 -5.20
N LEU A 40 -6.84 9.10 -4.41
CA LEU A 40 -7.07 9.86 -3.17
C LEU A 40 -6.81 11.36 -3.34
N GLY A 41 -6.04 11.76 -4.35
CA GLY A 41 -5.53 13.13 -4.50
C GLY A 41 -4.41 13.45 -3.52
N SER A 42 -4.73 13.47 -2.22
CA SER A 42 -3.77 13.78 -1.15
C SER A 42 -4.04 12.98 0.13
N ALA A 43 -3.00 12.86 0.97
CA ALA A 43 -3.10 12.31 2.30
C ALA A 43 -2.15 13.07 3.25
N HIS A 44 -2.51 13.18 4.53
CA HIS A 44 -1.62 13.81 5.52
C HIS A 44 -0.56 12.86 6.05
N TYR A 45 -0.92 11.58 6.23
CA TYR A 45 -0.06 10.55 6.78
C TYR A 45 -0.11 9.28 5.94
N VAL A 46 1.05 8.65 5.81
CA VAL A 46 1.21 7.27 5.37
C VAL A 46 1.73 6.49 6.57
N LEU A 47 0.98 5.48 6.99
CA LEU A 47 1.32 4.64 8.13
C LEU A 47 1.80 3.27 7.63
N ALA A 48 3.10 3.01 7.76
CA ALA A 48 3.70 1.76 7.29
C ALA A 48 3.68 0.69 8.38
N VAL A 49 3.26 -0.53 8.01
CA VAL A 49 3.45 -1.71 8.86
C VAL A 49 4.94 -2.13 8.77
N PRO A 50 5.63 -2.40 9.89
CA PRO A 50 7.06 -2.72 9.91
C PRO A 50 7.50 -3.89 9.00
N MET A 51 8.83 -3.97 8.79
CA MET A 51 9.52 -4.90 7.90
C MET A 51 9.26 -4.62 6.41
N GLY A 52 8.31 -5.31 5.78
CA GLY A 52 8.08 -5.21 4.34
C GLY A 52 7.33 -3.95 3.92
N GLY A 53 6.51 -3.38 4.81
CA GLY A 53 5.69 -2.20 4.48
C GLY A 53 6.48 -0.90 4.47
N VAL A 54 7.63 -0.83 5.16
CA VAL A 54 8.41 0.42 5.30
C VAL A 54 8.97 0.91 3.96
N PRO A 55 9.69 0.09 3.16
CA PRO A 55 10.22 0.55 1.86
C PRO A 55 9.11 0.98 0.88
N VAL A 56 7.95 0.33 0.96
CA VAL A 56 6.77 0.67 0.15
C VAL A 56 6.20 2.02 0.62
N GLY A 57 5.97 2.17 1.93
CA GLY A 57 5.40 3.35 2.55
C GLY A 57 6.22 4.61 2.32
N ILE A 58 7.56 4.52 2.33
CA ILE A 58 8.46 5.65 1.99
C ILE A 58 8.11 6.21 0.61
N ARG A 59 8.05 5.36 -0.42
CA ARG A 59 7.74 5.82 -1.79
C ARG A 59 6.33 6.34 -1.94
N VAL A 60 5.36 5.75 -1.23
CA VAL A 60 3.99 6.25 -1.23
C VAL A 60 3.92 7.65 -0.60
N ALA A 61 4.60 7.86 0.54
CA ALA A 61 4.63 9.15 1.22
C ALA A 61 5.29 10.24 0.36
N GLU A 62 6.42 9.93 -0.29
CA GLU A 62 7.09 10.84 -1.23
C GLU A 62 6.15 11.26 -2.37
N LYS A 63 5.42 10.32 -2.98
CA LYS A 63 4.53 10.60 -4.11
C LYS A 63 3.30 11.42 -3.74
N LEU A 64 2.82 11.28 -2.50
CA LEU A 64 1.66 12.00 -1.97
C LEU A 64 2.02 13.30 -1.26
N GLY A 65 3.31 13.59 -1.02
CA GLY A 65 3.75 14.70 -0.17
C GLY A 65 3.29 14.56 1.29
N SER A 66 3.12 13.32 1.76
CA SER A 66 2.59 12.99 3.08
C SER A 66 3.71 12.78 4.10
N LYS A 67 3.39 12.93 5.39
CA LYS A 67 4.28 12.46 6.46
C LYS A 67 4.26 10.93 6.53
N LEU A 68 5.43 10.32 6.73
CA LEU A 68 5.54 8.89 6.98
C LEU A 68 5.65 8.64 8.48
N ASP A 69 4.93 7.63 8.98
CA ASP A 69 5.12 7.08 10.33
C ASP A 69 4.88 5.56 10.33
N LEU A 70 5.18 4.89 11.44
CA LEU A 70 4.96 3.47 11.63
C LEU A 70 3.64 3.21 12.36
N ILE A 71 2.93 2.16 11.96
CA ILE A 71 1.81 1.61 12.72
C ILE A 71 2.14 0.23 13.26
N LEU A 72 2.22 0.14 14.59
CA LEU A 72 2.44 -1.10 15.31
C LEU A 72 1.09 -1.74 15.63
N CYS A 73 0.73 -2.77 14.87
CA CYS A 73 -0.49 -3.53 15.08
C CYS A 73 -0.18 -4.99 15.39
N ARG A 74 -0.99 -5.61 16.28
CA ARG A 74 -1.01 -7.06 16.49
C ARG A 74 -2.40 -7.59 16.17
N LYS A 75 -2.46 -8.76 15.53
CA LYS A 75 -3.72 -9.48 15.38
C LYS A 75 -4.15 -9.99 16.77
N LEU A 76 -5.36 -9.65 17.19
CA LEU A 76 -5.98 -10.30 18.34
C LEU A 76 -6.54 -11.63 17.87
N LEU A 77 -6.00 -12.72 18.42
CA LEU A 77 -6.50 -14.06 18.15
C LEU A 77 -7.78 -14.29 18.95
N ILE A 78 -8.78 -14.88 18.31
CA ILE A 78 -9.93 -15.42 19.02
C ILE A 78 -9.41 -16.63 19.82
N PRO A 79 -9.68 -16.71 21.13
CA PRO A 79 -9.33 -17.90 21.89
C PRO A 79 -9.84 -19.17 21.18
N TRP A 80 -9.14 -20.30 21.34
CA TRP A 80 -9.52 -21.62 20.80
C TRP A 80 -9.68 -21.77 19.28
N ASN A 81 -9.44 -20.73 18.46
CA ASN A 81 -9.39 -20.88 17.01
C ASN A 81 -7.96 -21.30 16.59
N ARG A 82 -7.80 -22.56 16.16
CA ARG A 82 -6.56 -23.03 15.53
C ARG A 82 -6.45 -22.52 14.11
#